data_AF-A0A959T376-F1
#
_entry.id   AF-A0A959T376-F1
#
_cell.length_a   1.000
_cell.length_b   1.000
_cell.length_c   1.000
_cell.angle_alpha   90.00
_cell.angle_beta   90.00
_cell.angle_gamma   90.00
#
_symmetry.space_group_name_H-M   'P 1'
#
loop_
_entity.id
_entity.type
_entity.pdbx_description
1 polymer ?
#
loop_
_entity_poly.entity_id
_entity_poly.type
_entity_poly.pdbx_seq_one_letter_code
_entity_poly.pdbx_strand_id
1 'polypeptide(L)'
;MDAAKGTTTLVVLDGGNSPYDKALMDAVKAHWKFTGAYDFITVNDLATQPLSEGSTYVMKLRKTDPQKYEGIFLAVVAGWKQKKNEALVVEGNAVTNVPAEQELASILFAPDHLVNTNCTGFMNLYVKHLQDYLKLVSKGEIRDKTTADRTYEGRNRP
;
A
#
# COMPACT_ATOMS: atom_id res chain seq x y z
N MET A 1 -14.15 8.69 -8.47
CA MET A 1 -14.42 7.48 -7.66
C MET A 1 -15.20 6.40 -8.41
N ASP A 2 -16.16 6.74 -9.28
CA ASP A 2 -16.95 5.71 -9.96
C ASP A 2 -16.15 4.83 -10.93
N ALA A 3 -15.09 5.35 -11.55
CA ALA A 3 -14.19 4.54 -12.39
C ALA A 3 -13.44 3.45 -11.60
N ALA A 4 -13.08 3.69 -10.33
CA ALA A 4 -12.39 2.70 -9.49
C ALA A 4 -13.33 1.61 -8.95
N LYS A 5 -14.64 1.89 -8.83
CA LYS A 5 -15.62 0.87 -8.41
C LYS A 5 -15.78 -0.27 -9.43
N GLY A 6 -15.42 -0.04 -10.69
CA GLY A 6 -15.42 -1.07 -11.73
C GLY A 6 -14.19 -1.97 -11.75
N THR A 7 -13.20 -1.74 -10.87
CA THR A 7 -11.93 -2.48 -10.88
C THR A 7 -11.80 -3.41 -9.67
N THR A 8 -10.75 -4.24 -9.69
CA THR A 8 -10.38 -5.14 -8.59
C THR A 8 -9.10 -4.65 -7.91
N THR A 9 -9.09 -4.68 -6.58
CA THR A 9 -7.86 -4.49 -5.80
C THR A 9 -7.21 -5.83 -5.50
N LEU A 10 -5.92 -5.98 -5.83
CA LEU A 10 -5.11 -7.09 -5.35
C LEU A 10 -4.42 -6.72 -4.04
N VAL A 11 -4.79 -7.41 -2.97
CA VAL A 11 -4.18 -7.25 -1.65
C VAL A 11 -3.00 -8.19 -1.55
N VAL A 12 -1.81 -7.62 -1.40
CA VAL A 12 -0.54 -8.33 -1.44
C VAL A 12 -0.13 -8.71 -0.02
N LEU A 13 -0.10 -10.01 0.21
CA LEU A 13 0.26 -10.67 1.47
C LEU A 13 1.75 -11.03 1.49
N ASP A 14 2.25 -11.41 2.65
CA ASP A 14 3.61 -11.94 2.79
C ASP A 14 3.78 -13.26 2.02
N GLY A 15 5.04 -13.61 1.74
CA GLY A 15 5.38 -14.86 1.04
C GLY A 15 5.11 -16.14 1.86
N GLY A 16 4.76 -16.00 3.14
CA GLY A 16 4.41 -17.08 4.04
C GLY A 16 3.36 -16.59 5.05
N ASN A 17 2.79 -17.49 5.85
CA ASN A 17 1.71 -17.14 6.78
C ASN A 17 2.21 -16.24 7.91
N SER A 18 1.79 -14.97 7.93
CA SER A 18 2.14 -14.01 8.99
C SER A 18 0.90 -13.49 9.74
N PRO A 19 1.05 -13.08 11.02
CA PRO A 19 -0.02 -12.39 11.74
C PRO A 19 -0.48 -11.08 11.07
N TYR A 20 0.42 -10.45 10.30
CA TYR A 20 0.10 -9.31 9.45
C TYR A 20 -0.91 -9.68 8.36
N ASP A 21 -0.73 -10.80 7.67
CA ASP A 21 -1.62 -11.23 6.60
C ASP A 21 -3.04 -11.41 7.10
N LYS A 22 -3.20 -12.12 8.23
CA LYS A 22 -4.51 -12.32 8.84
C LYS A 22 -5.17 -10.99 9.20
N ALA A 23 -4.43 -10.08 9.83
CA ALA A 23 -4.95 -8.77 10.22
C ALA A 23 -5.36 -7.92 9.00
N LEU A 24 -4.56 -7.94 7.92
CA LEU A 24 -4.85 -7.21 6.69
C LEU A 24 -6.06 -7.80 5.97
N MET A 25 -6.13 -9.13 5.85
CA MET A 25 -7.28 -9.82 5.26
C MET A 25 -8.58 -9.47 5.99
N ASP A 26 -8.58 -9.54 7.32
CA ASP A 26 -9.76 -9.23 8.12
C ASP A 26 -10.16 -7.76 7.98
N ALA A 27 -9.19 -6.84 8.00
CA ALA A 27 -9.43 -5.41 7.82
C ALA A 27 -9.99 -5.06 6.44
N VAL A 28 -9.42 -5.62 5.36
CA VAL A 28 -9.89 -5.44 3.99
C VAL A 28 -11.32 -5.97 3.86
N LYS A 29 -11.58 -7.19 4.34
CA LYS A 29 -12.92 -7.79 4.28
C LYS A 29 -13.97 -6.93 4.99
N ALA A 30 -13.61 -6.36 6.14
CA ALA A 30 -14.51 -5.54 6.92
C ALA A 30 -14.70 -4.13 6.35
N HIS A 31 -13.67 -3.53 5.73
CA HIS A 31 -13.63 -2.08 5.54
C HIS A 31 -13.29 -1.62 4.13
N TRP A 32 -12.80 -2.47 3.23
CA TRP A 32 -12.46 -2.04 1.88
C TRP A 32 -13.71 -1.75 1.03
N LYS A 33 -13.80 -0.53 0.51
CA LYS A 33 -14.89 0.02 -0.29
C LYS A 33 -14.39 0.89 -1.46
N PHE A 34 -13.07 0.98 -1.65
CA PHE A 34 -12.48 1.82 -2.70
C PHE A 34 -12.77 1.27 -4.10
N THR A 35 -12.65 -0.05 -4.26
CA THR A 35 -12.99 -0.80 -5.49
C THR A 35 -14.20 -1.70 -5.26
N GLY A 36 -14.82 -2.17 -6.36
CA GLY A 36 -16.01 -3.03 -6.30
C GLY A 36 -15.68 -4.48 -5.88
N ALA A 37 -14.45 -4.91 -6.13
CA ALA A 37 -13.95 -6.23 -5.77
C ALA A 37 -12.52 -6.16 -5.23
N TYR A 38 -12.13 -7.18 -4.47
CA TYR A 38 -10.75 -7.39 -4.05
C TYR A 38 -10.42 -8.88 -4.07
N ASP A 39 -9.14 -9.20 -4.25
CA ASP A 39 -8.59 -10.55 -4.16
C ASP A 39 -7.24 -10.51 -3.44
N PHE A 40 -6.72 -11.67 -3.05
CA PHE A 40 -5.48 -11.80 -2.29
C PHE A 40 -4.41 -12.52 -3.11
N ILE A 41 -3.18 -12.03 -3.02
CA ILE A 41 -2.02 -12.62 -3.69
C ILE A 41 -0.80 -12.53 -2.77
N THR A 42 0.13 -13.48 -2.81
CA THR A 42 1.39 -13.34 -2.08
C THR A 42 2.34 -12.42 -2.84
N VAL A 43 3.25 -11.74 -2.12
CA VAL A 43 4.28 -10.90 -2.73
C VAL A 43 5.20 -11.69 -3.67
N ASN A 44 5.44 -12.97 -3.35
CA ASN A 44 6.24 -13.86 -4.18
C ASN A 44 5.54 -14.18 -5.50
N ASP A 45 4.25 -14.54 -5.46
CA ASP A 45 3.49 -14.83 -6.67
C ASP A 45 3.34 -13.58 -7.54
N LEU A 46 3.05 -12.42 -6.92
CA LEU A 46 2.96 -11.15 -7.63
C LEU A 46 4.27 -10.81 -8.36
N ALA A 47 5.42 -11.06 -7.75
CA ALA A 47 6.72 -10.78 -8.34
C ALA A 47 7.05 -11.66 -9.57
N THR A 48 6.33 -12.76 -9.77
CA THR A 48 6.52 -13.67 -10.92
C THR A 48 5.65 -13.35 -12.13
N GLN A 49 4.73 -12.38 -12.01
CA GLN A 49 3.78 -12.04 -13.06
C GLN A 49 3.83 -10.53 -13.39
N PRO A 50 3.51 -10.15 -14.64
CA PRO A 50 3.43 -8.75 -15.00
C PRO A 50 2.29 -8.04 -14.27
N LEU A 51 2.51 -6.78 -13.91
CA LEU A 51 1.45 -5.94 -13.35
C LEU A 51 0.43 -5.55 -14.42
N SER A 52 -0.84 -5.56 -14.03
CA SER A 52 -1.96 -5.09 -14.85
C SER A 52 -2.18 -3.58 -14.65
N GLU A 53 -2.13 -2.79 -15.74
CA GLU A 53 -2.39 -1.34 -15.75
C GLU A 53 -3.77 -0.95 -15.20
N GLY A 54 -4.76 -1.84 -15.31
CA GLY A 54 -6.12 -1.59 -14.82
C GLY A 54 -6.33 -1.95 -13.34
N SER A 55 -5.32 -2.51 -12.69
CA SER A 55 -5.42 -3.03 -11.33
C SER A 55 -4.94 -2.02 -10.29
N THR A 56 -5.47 -2.12 -9.09
CA THR A 56 -4.97 -1.42 -7.90
C THR A 56 -4.40 -2.44 -6.94
N TYR A 57 -3.33 -2.10 -6.24
CA TYR A 57 -2.66 -3.00 -5.32
C TYR A 57 -2.61 -2.37 -3.93
N VAL A 58 -2.84 -3.18 -2.90
CA VAL A 58 -2.54 -2.82 -1.51
C VAL A 58 -1.34 -3.65 -1.08
N MET A 59 -0.18 -3.02 -0.88
CA MET A 59 1.07 -3.75 -0.65
C MET A 59 2.00 -3.03 0.33
N LYS A 60 2.98 -3.76 0.87
CA LYS A 60 4.07 -3.18 1.64
C LYS A 60 5.11 -2.57 0.71
N LEU A 61 5.46 -1.31 0.94
CA LEU A 61 6.60 -0.65 0.32
C LEU A 61 7.69 -0.45 1.35
N ARG A 62 8.93 -0.78 0.99
CA ARG A 62 10.12 -0.36 1.73
C ARG A 62 10.68 0.86 1.03
N LYS A 63 10.85 1.94 1.79
CA LYS A 63 11.39 3.20 1.28
C LYS A 63 12.53 3.66 2.17
N THR A 64 13.54 4.23 1.54
CA THR A 64 14.67 4.86 2.21
C THR A 64 14.66 6.34 1.88
N ASP A 65 14.65 7.19 2.91
CA ASP A 65 14.70 8.63 2.72
C ASP A 65 16.13 9.11 2.39
N PRO A 66 16.31 10.38 1.98
CA PRO A 66 17.64 10.93 1.68
C PRO A 66 18.60 10.94 2.88
N GLN A 67 18.08 10.87 4.10
CA GLN A 67 18.85 10.77 5.35
C GLN A 67 19.15 9.31 5.74
N LYS A 68 18.82 8.35 4.87
CA LYS A 68 19.00 6.90 5.02
C LYS A 68 18.13 6.27 6.12
N TYR A 69 17.04 6.92 6.51
CA TYR A 69 16.03 6.26 7.33
C TYR A 69 15.19 5.34 6.46
N GLU A 70 15.10 4.08 6.87
CA GLU A 70 14.25 3.08 6.23
C GLU A 70 12.90 3.01 6.94
N GLY A 71 11.82 2.96 6.15
CA GLY A 71 10.46 2.79 6.65
C GLY A 71 9.68 1.77 5.83
N ILE A 72 8.79 1.04 6.50
CA ILE A 72 7.82 0.17 5.86
C ILE A 72 6.46 0.87 5.81
N PHE A 73 5.87 0.91 4.62
CA PHE A 73 4.63 1.59 4.35
C PHE A 73 3.58 0.60 3.89
N LEU A 74 2.34 0.75 4.35
CA LEU A 74 1.19 0.14 3.69
C LEU A 74 0.73 1.13 2.63
N ALA A 75 0.75 0.73 1.37
CA ALA A 75 0.49 1.61 0.25
C ALA A 75 -0.61 1.08 -0.67
N VAL A 76 -1.32 2.03 -1.28
CA VAL A 76 -2.19 1.80 -2.43
C VAL A 76 -1.43 2.22 -3.68
N VAL A 77 -1.23 1.29 -4.61
CA VAL A 77 -0.42 1.45 -5.81
C VAL A 77 -1.29 1.20 -7.04
N ALA A 78 -1.22 2.09 -8.03
CA ALA A 78 -1.77 1.87 -9.35
C ALA A 78 -0.89 0.91 -10.14
N GLY A 79 -1.49 -0.01 -10.89
CA GLY A 79 -0.75 -0.83 -11.82
C GLY A 79 -0.21 -0.04 -13.00
N TRP A 80 0.91 -0.50 -13.55
CA TRP A 80 1.52 0.06 -14.74
C TRP A 80 2.05 -1.05 -15.63
N LYS A 81 2.24 -0.74 -16.92
CA LYS A 81 2.94 -1.63 -17.83
C LYS A 81 4.43 -1.54 -17.54
N GLN A 82 4.93 -2.61 -16.94
CA GLN A 82 6.35 -2.79 -16.69
C GLN A 82 7.13 -2.82 -18.02
N LYS A 83 8.31 -2.22 -18.03
CA LYS A 83 9.25 -2.30 -19.16
C LYS A 83 9.73 -3.75 -19.34
N LYS A 84 10.28 -4.05 -20.51
CA LYS A 84 10.89 -5.37 -20.77
C LYS A 84 11.98 -5.63 -19.72
N ASN A 85 11.88 -6.76 -19.02
CA ASN A 85 12.75 -7.18 -17.92
C ASN A 85 12.66 -6.33 -16.63
N GLU A 86 11.67 -5.45 -16.51
CA GLU A 86 11.36 -4.80 -15.24
C GLU A 86 10.54 -5.76 -14.38
N ALA A 87 11.13 -6.22 -13.28
CA ALA A 87 10.47 -7.04 -12.27
C ALA A 87 10.31 -6.25 -10.97
N LEU A 88 9.34 -6.65 -10.14
CA LEU A 88 9.28 -6.15 -8.77
C LEU A 88 10.50 -6.65 -7.99
N VAL A 89 11.15 -5.76 -7.26
CA VAL A 89 12.21 -6.10 -6.32
C VAL A 89 11.57 -6.23 -4.95
N VAL A 90 11.66 -7.42 -4.37
CA VAL A 90 11.06 -7.77 -3.09
C VAL A 90 12.15 -8.04 -2.06
N GLU A 91 12.10 -7.33 -0.95
CA GLU A 91 13.01 -7.51 0.17
C GLU A 91 12.24 -7.49 1.48
N GLY A 92 12.39 -8.51 2.33
CA GLY A 92 11.69 -8.57 3.62
C GLY A 92 10.16 -8.51 3.49
N ASN A 93 9.61 -9.14 2.44
CA ASN A 93 8.19 -9.08 2.07
C ASN A 93 7.67 -7.68 1.69
N ALA A 94 8.54 -6.72 1.38
CA ALA A 94 8.17 -5.39 0.92
C ALA A 94 8.78 -5.11 -0.46
N VAL A 95 8.05 -4.36 -1.29
CA VAL A 95 8.52 -3.94 -2.63
C VAL A 95 9.35 -2.67 -2.49
N THR A 96 10.49 -2.59 -3.18
CA THR A 96 11.44 -1.46 -3.06
C THR A 96 11.49 -0.55 -4.29
N ASN A 97 10.95 -0.99 -5.43
CA ASN A 97 11.14 -0.32 -6.71
C ASN A 97 9.84 0.17 -7.37
N VAL A 98 8.81 0.48 -6.59
CA VAL A 98 7.58 1.10 -7.11
C VAL A 98 7.86 2.55 -7.53
N PRO A 99 7.55 2.96 -8.77
CA PRO A 99 7.69 4.35 -9.19
C PRO A 99 6.77 5.28 -8.39
N ALA A 100 7.27 6.46 -8.01
CA ALA A 100 6.53 7.40 -7.15
C ALA A 100 5.19 7.85 -7.78
N GLU A 101 5.10 7.91 -9.11
CA GLU A 101 3.88 8.26 -9.83
C GLU A 101 2.76 7.23 -9.67
N GLN A 102 3.11 5.96 -9.42
CA GLN A 102 2.17 4.85 -9.24
C GLN A 102 1.67 4.74 -7.81
N GLU A 103 2.33 5.42 -6.87
CA GLU A 103 1.86 5.47 -5.49
C GLU A 103 0.69 6.45 -5.35
N LEU A 104 -0.47 5.93 -4.96
CA LEU A 104 -1.69 6.72 -4.81
C LEU A 104 -1.88 7.19 -3.37
N ALA A 105 -1.48 6.36 -2.41
CA ALA A 105 -1.52 6.66 -0.98
C ALA A 105 -0.54 5.74 -0.24
N SER A 106 0.10 6.22 0.81
CA SER A 106 0.86 5.36 1.71
C SER A 106 0.83 5.87 3.14
N ILE A 107 0.94 4.94 4.09
CA ILE A 107 1.02 5.18 5.53
C ILE A 107 2.21 4.39 6.08
N LEU A 108 3.11 5.07 6.79
CA LEU A 108 4.18 4.42 7.53
C LEU A 108 3.59 3.57 8.66
N PHE A 109 4.02 2.32 8.77
CA PHE A 109 3.66 1.47 9.90
C PHE A 109 4.82 0.57 10.29
N ALA A 110 4.78 0.06 11.53
CA ALA A 110 5.80 -0.84 12.04
C ALA A 110 5.24 -2.28 12.08
N PRO A 111 5.52 -3.12 11.07
CA PRO A 111 4.91 -4.44 10.95
C PRO A 111 5.19 -5.34 12.15
N ASP A 112 6.39 -5.26 12.74
CA ASP A 112 6.77 -6.06 13.91
C ASP A 112 5.94 -5.73 15.16
N HIS A 113 5.44 -4.50 15.25
CA HIS A 113 4.55 -4.08 16.34
C HIS A 113 3.09 -4.53 16.13
N LEU A 114 2.71 -4.97 14.93
CA LEU A 114 1.40 -5.59 14.70
C LEU A 114 1.36 -7.03 15.23
N VAL A 115 2.50 -7.71 15.22
CA VAL A 115 2.65 -9.13 15.60
C VAL A 115 2.56 -9.34 17.11
N ASN A 116 3.05 -8.39 17.91
CA ASN A 116 3.30 -8.63 19.35
C ASN A 116 2.19 -8.12 20.30
N THR A 117 1.19 -7.37 19.83
CA THR A 117 0.29 -6.61 20.73
C THR A 117 -1.20 -6.74 20.45
N ASN A 118 -1.65 -7.78 19.72
CA ASN A 118 -3.07 -7.96 19.37
C ASN A 118 -3.64 -6.71 18.64
N CYS A 119 -2.79 -6.07 17.84
CA CYS A 119 -2.98 -4.75 17.23
C CYS A 119 -3.83 -4.76 15.95
N THR A 120 -4.71 -5.75 15.76
CA THR A 120 -5.61 -5.84 14.60
C THR A 120 -6.46 -4.57 14.40
N GLY A 121 -6.81 -3.89 15.50
CA GLY A 121 -7.48 -2.59 15.47
C GLY A 121 -6.71 -1.51 14.70
N PHE A 122 -5.37 -1.52 14.74
CA PHE A 122 -4.56 -0.57 13.97
C PHE A 122 -4.63 -0.85 12.47
N MET A 123 -4.68 -2.12 12.06
CA MET A 123 -4.84 -2.45 10.64
C MET A 123 -6.18 -1.94 10.09
N ASN A 124 -7.25 -2.04 10.88
CA ASN A 124 -8.54 -1.44 10.54
C ASN A 124 -8.44 0.08 10.35
N LEU A 125 -7.69 0.77 11.22
CA LEU A 125 -7.45 2.21 11.10
C LEU A 125 -6.63 2.54 9.85
N TYR A 126 -5.54 1.82 9.58
CA TYR A 126 -4.72 2.06 8.39
C TYR A 126 -5.51 1.88 7.09
N VAL A 127 -6.30 0.80 6.98
CA VAL A 127 -7.14 0.54 5.81
C VAL A 127 -8.20 1.63 5.63
N LYS A 128 -8.81 2.13 6.70
CA LYS A 128 -9.76 3.26 6.63
C LYS A 128 -9.06 4.55 6.21
N HIS A 129 -7.91 4.86 6.80
CA HIS A 129 -7.15 6.07 6.49
C HIS A 129 -6.68 6.12 5.04
N LEU A 130 -6.21 5.00 4.47
CA LEU A 130 -5.86 4.94 3.04
C LEU A 130 -7.06 5.32 2.16
N GLN A 131 -8.25 4.79 2.47
CA GLN A 131 -9.46 5.08 1.70
C GLN A 131 -9.95 6.51 1.86
N ASP A 132 -9.92 7.05 3.08
CA ASP A 132 -10.27 8.44 3.34
C ASP A 132 -9.32 9.38 2.60
N TYR A 133 -8.02 9.08 2.61
CA TYR A 133 -7.03 9.83 1.85
C TYR A 133 -7.33 9.84 0.35
N LEU A 134 -7.53 8.66 -0.24
CA LEU A 134 -7.90 8.52 -1.65
C LEU A 134 -9.18 9.28 -1.99
N LYS A 135 -10.15 9.32 -1.06
CA LYS A 135 -11.38 10.11 -1.19
C LYS A 135 -11.09 11.60 -1.26
N LEU A 136 -10.29 12.13 -0.34
CA LEU A 136 -9.91 13.54 -0.30
C LEU A 136 -9.10 13.94 -1.55
N VAL A 137 -8.14 13.11 -1.98
CA VAL A 137 -7.38 13.32 -3.22
C VAL A 137 -8.33 13.35 -4.42
N SER A 138 -9.25 12.39 -4.52
CA SER A 138 -10.19 12.31 -5.66
C SER A 138 -11.14 13.50 -5.77
N LYS A 139 -11.40 14.19 -4.66
CA LYS A 139 -12.20 15.41 -4.61
C LYS A 139 -11.38 16.68 -4.84
N GLY A 140 -10.06 16.56 -4.96
CA GLY A 140 -9.14 17.70 -5.06
C GLY A 140 -8.98 18.49 -3.76
N GLU A 141 -9.45 17.96 -2.62
CA GLU A 141 -9.34 18.61 -1.31
C GLU A 141 -7.89 18.56 -0.78
N ILE A 142 -7.12 17.55 -1.20
CA ILE A 142 -5.68 17.44 -0.98
C ILE A 142 -4.98 17.05 -2.28
N ARG A 143 -3.75 17.54 -2.47
CA ARG A 143 -2.92 17.27 -3.67
C ARG A 143 -1.69 16.41 -3.37
N ASP A 144 -1.36 16.32 -2.10
CA ASP A 144 -0.33 15.44 -1.59
C ASP A 144 -0.72 13.98 -1.90
N LYS A 145 0.27 13.11 -2.12
CA LYS A 145 0.08 11.67 -2.37
C LYS A 145 0.56 10.79 -1.22
N THR A 146 1.32 11.32 -0.26
CA THR A 146 1.67 10.58 0.94
C THR A 146 0.98 11.17 2.18
N THR A 147 0.43 10.32 3.06
CA THR A 147 -0.02 10.82 4.37
C THR A 147 1.16 11.30 5.22
N ALA A 148 2.36 10.84 4.87
CA ALA A 148 3.61 11.14 5.53
C ALA A 148 4.22 12.48 5.10
N ASP A 149 3.94 13.01 3.91
CA ASP A 149 4.50 14.30 3.43
C ASP A 149 4.06 15.46 4.33
N ARG A 150 2.86 15.41 4.94
CA ARG A 150 2.48 16.37 5.99
C ARG A 150 3.38 16.32 7.23
N THR A 151 3.94 15.16 7.57
CA THR A 151 4.93 15.01 8.66
C THR A 151 6.37 15.23 8.22
N TYR A 152 6.71 14.98 6.94
CA TYR A 152 8.06 15.16 6.41
C TYR A 152 8.32 16.61 5.94
N GLU A 153 7.37 17.30 5.31
CA GLU A 153 7.45 18.75 5.04
C GLU A 153 7.60 19.55 6.33
N GLY A 154 6.94 19.12 7.42
CA GLY A 154 7.06 19.76 8.74
C GLY A 154 8.43 19.57 9.40
N ARG A 155 9.20 18.53 9.03
CA ARG A 155 10.57 18.28 9.53
C ARG A 155 11.66 18.89 8.65
N ASN A 156 11.31 19.29 7.43
CA ASN A 156 12.24 19.83 6.43
C ASN A 156 12.02 21.33 6.13
N ARG A 157 11.30 22.06 7.00
CA ARG A 157 11.37 23.53 7.00
C ARG A 157 12.54 23.98 7.88
N PRO A 158 13.38 24.93 7.40
CA PRO A 158 14.52 25.45 8.16
C PRO A 158 14.11 26.14 9.46
#